data_AF-A0AAW1XLR1-F1
#
_entry.id   AF-A0AAW1XLR1-F1
#
_cell.length_a   1.000
_cell.length_b   1.000
_cell.length_c   1.000
_cell.angle_alpha   90.00
_cell.angle_beta   90.00
_cell.angle_gamma   90.00
#
_symmetry.space_group_name_H-M   'P 1'
#
loop_
_entity.id
_entity.type
_entity.pdbx_description
1 polymer ?
#
loop_
_entity_poly.entity_id
_entity_poly.type
_entity_poly.pdbx_seq_one_letter_code
_entity_poly.pdbx_strand_id
1 'polypeptide(L)'
;MLARKATERLLELDPSDEFSLWFFCSNGLCNYCRWEEVENVRRQMGSRNVTKKPACSWVKLKREVNKFGMGEQSHPQTEQIYAKLGELMKMIREAGYVPDTSYSLQDTDEEQKEHNLWNHSERIALAFGLINTPQGSPVKVFKNLRVCGDCHSVYKHVSAVVGRKIILRDP
;
A
#
# COMPACT_ATOMS: atom_id res chain seq x y z
N MET A 1 16.15 -6.66 -20.49
CA MET A 1 15.67 -7.44 -21.67
C MET A 1 14.86 -8.69 -21.32
N LEU A 2 15.16 -9.45 -20.26
CA LEU A 2 14.41 -10.67 -19.90
C LEU A 2 12.97 -10.41 -19.44
N ALA A 3 12.75 -9.45 -18.52
CA ALA A 3 11.40 -9.16 -18.01
C ALA A 3 10.42 -8.75 -19.11
N ARG A 4 10.83 -7.84 -20.00
CA ARG A 4 10.02 -7.43 -21.16
C ARG A 4 9.72 -8.58 -22.12
N LYS A 5 10.75 -9.36 -22.50
CA LYS A 5 10.56 -10.52 -23.38
C LYS A 5 9.66 -11.58 -22.73
N ALA A 6 9.78 -11.79 -21.42
CA ALA A 6 8.91 -12.70 -20.68
C ALA A 6 7.47 -12.20 -20.65
N THR A 7 7.24 -10.91 -20.41
CA THR A 7 5.92 -10.28 -20.48
C THR A 7 5.31 -10.38 -21.87
N GLU A 8 6.05 -10.05 -22.93
CA GLU A 8 5.58 -10.18 -24.32
C GLU A 8 5.18 -11.63 -24.64
N ARG A 9 5.98 -12.62 -24.23
CA ARG A 9 5.67 -14.05 -24.44
C ARG A 9 4.47 -14.54 -23.61
N LEU A 10 4.34 -14.09 -22.37
CA LEU A 10 3.22 -14.46 -21.52
C LEU A 10 1.90 -13.85 -22.03
N LEU A 11 1.95 -12.66 -22.63
CA LEU A 11 0.79 -12.04 -23.29
C LEU A 11 0.34 -12.81 -24.54
N GLU A 12 1.28 -13.38 -25.29
CA GLU A 12 0.98 -14.26 -26.43
C GLU A 12 0.30 -15.58 -25.98
N LEU A 13 0.64 -16.09 -24.79
CA LEU A 13 0.17 -17.38 -24.28
C LEU A 13 -1.13 -17.27 -23.48
N ASP A 14 -1.27 -16.24 -22.65
CA ASP A 14 -2.47 -15.97 -21.87
C ASP A 14 -2.75 -14.45 -21.78
N PRO A 15 -3.61 -13.91 -22.66
CA PRO A 15 -3.95 -12.49 -22.67
C PRO A 15 -4.89 -12.09 -21.52
N SER A 16 -5.42 -13.05 -20.76
CA SER A 16 -6.46 -12.81 -19.75
C SER A 16 -5.97 -11.94 -18.58
N ASP A 17 -4.66 -11.94 -18.32
CA ASP A 17 -4.04 -11.24 -17.18
C ASP A 17 -2.99 -10.21 -17.63
N GLU A 18 -3.26 -9.54 -18.77
CA GLU A 18 -2.36 -8.56 -19.40
C GLU A 18 -1.92 -7.45 -18.43
N PHE A 19 -2.80 -7.01 -17.52
CA PHE A 19 -2.48 -6.04 -16.48
C PHE A 19 -1.35 -6.52 -15.56
N SER A 20 -1.47 -7.74 -15.03
CA SER A 20 -0.52 -8.31 -14.08
C SER A 20 0.86 -8.44 -14.71
N LEU A 21 0.93 -8.87 -15.97
CA LEU A 21 2.16 -9.06 -16.73
C LEU A 21 2.90 -7.74 -17.00
N TRP A 22 2.19 -6.68 -17.40
CA TRP A 22 2.78 -5.35 -17.58
C TRP A 22 3.17 -4.72 -16.25
N PHE A 23 2.39 -4.92 -15.19
CA PHE A 23 2.70 -4.43 -13.85
C PHE A 23 4.00 -5.05 -13.30
N PHE A 24 4.18 -6.37 -13.42
CA PHE A 24 5.42 -7.04 -13.03
C PHE A 24 6.62 -6.56 -13.85
N CYS A 25 6.44 -6.35 -15.16
CA CYS A 25 7.49 -5.78 -16.02
C CYS A 25 7.92 -4.40 -15.51
N SER A 26 6.95 -3.52 -15.25
CA SER A 26 7.18 -2.16 -14.77
C SER A 26 7.92 -2.17 -13.43
N ASN A 27 7.46 -2.95 -12.45
CA ASN A 27 8.10 -3.05 -11.14
C ASN A 27 9.53 -3.63 -11.23
N GLY A 28 9.72 -4.64 -12.09
CA GLY A 28 11.05 -5.19 -12.35
C GLY A 28 11.99 -4.12 -12.90
N LEU A 29 11.54 -3.31 -13.85
CA LEU A 29 12.33 -2.21 -14.42
C LEU A 29 12.60 -1.09 -13.42
N CYS A 30 11.66 -0.77 -12.52
CA CYS A 30 11.87 0.16 -11.40
C CYS A 30 13.04 -0.29 -10.51
N ASN A 31 13.11 -1.57 -10.17
CA ASN A 31 14.18 -2.12 -9.32
C ASN A 31 15.57 -2.05 -9.96
N TYR A 32 15.67 -1.93 -11.29
CA TYR A 32 16.92 -1.75 -12.02
C TYR A 32 17.18 -0.29 -12.43
N CYS A 33 16.42 0.67 -11.88
CA CYS A 33 16.51 2.11 -12.19
C CYS A 33 16.32 2.43 -13.69
N ARG A 34 15.56 1.63 -14.43
CA ARG A 34 15.34 1.81 -15.89
C ARG A 34 14.06 2.61 -16.13
N TRP A 35 14.04 3.86 -15.67
CA TRP A 35 12.83 4.71 -15.62
C TRP A 35 12.24 5.06 -16.98
N GLU A 36 13.06 5.26 -18.01
CA GLU A 36 12.59 5.51 -19.37
C GLU A 36 11.77 4.32 -19.93
N GLU A 37 12.17 3.10 -19.57
CA GLU A 37 11.43 1.89 -19.95
C GLU A 37 10.17 1.69 -19.11
N VAL A 38 10.19 2.09 -17.83
CA VAL A 38 9.00 2.12 -16.97
C VAL A 38 7.95 3.04 -17.58
N GLU A 39 8.35 4.22 -18.05
CA GLU A 39 7.44 5.18 -18.66
C GLU A 39 6.87 4.66 -19.99
N ASN A 40 7.71 4.04 -20.83
CA ASN A 40 7.26 3.40 -22.06
C ASN A 40 6.24 2.28 -21.77
N VAL A 41 6.49 1.43 -20.77
CA VAL A 41 5.53 0.41 -20.31
C VAL A 41 4.22 1.04 -19.86
N ARG A 42 4.26 2.09 -19.03
CA ARG A 42 3.04 2.77 -18.56
C ARG A 42 2.25 3.40 -19.72
N ARG A 43 2.94 3.97 -20.70
CA ARG A 43 2.34 4.52 -21.92
C ARG A 43 1.64 3.44 -22.74
N GLN A 44 2.26 2.27 -22.87
CA GLN A 44 1.67 1.12 -23.56
C GLN A 44 0.45 0.57 -22.81
N MET A 45 0.51 0.46 -21.49
CA MET A 45 -0.65 0.09 -20.66
C MET A 45 -1.81 1.08 -20.86
N GLY A 46 -1.53 2.38 -20.85
CA GLY A 46 -2.53 3.42 -21.10
C GLY A 46 -3.17 3.31 -22.48
N SER A 47 -2.37 3.09 -23.53
CA SER A 47 -2.88 2.91 -24.90
C SER A 47 -3.79 1.69 -25.08
N ARG A 48 -3.63 0.66 -24.22
CA ARG A 48 -4.40 -0.59 -24.25
C ARG A 48 -5.56 -0.61 -23.24
N ASN A 49 -5.86 0.51 -22.58
CA ASN A 49 -6.84 0.59 -21.48
C ASN A 49 -6.59 -0.40 -20.33
N VAL A 50 -5.32 -0.81 -20.15
CA VAL A 50 -4.89 -1.73 -19.10
C VAL A 50 -4.76 -0.94 -17.80
N THR A 51 -5.81 -0.95 -16.99
CA THR A 51 -5.92 -0.11 -15.78
C THR A 51 -5.71 -0.90 -14.50
N LYS A 52 -5.00 -0.29 -13.55
CA LYS A 52 -4.77 -0.87 -12.22
C LYS A 52 -6.04 -0.78 -11.40
N LYS A 53 -6.46 -1.89 -10.78
CA LYS A 53 -7.47 -1.85 -9.72
C LYS A 53 -6.98 -0.92 -8.61
N PRO A 54 -7.76 0.10 -8.21
CA PRO A 54 -7.34 1.02 -7.16
C PRO A 54 -7.08 0.24 -5.87
N ALA A 55 -5.95 0.55 -5.24
CA ALA A 55 -5.57 -0.06 -3.98
C ALA A 55 -6.49 0.48 -2.87
N CYS A 56 -7.20 -0.42 -2.19
CA CYS A 56 -8.18 -0.06 -1.18
C CYS A 56 -8.05 -0.95 0.05
N SER A 57 -8.03 -0.32 1.23
CA SER A 57 -8.10 -1.01 2.52
C SER A 57 -9.41 -0.71 3.22
N TRP A 58 -9.91 -1.62 4.04
CA TRP A 58 -11.13 -1.37 4.80
C TRP A 58 -11.13 -2.02 6.18
N VAL A 59 -11.94 -1.44 7.06
CA VAL A 59 -12.23 -1.96 8.40
C VAL A 59 -13.73 -2.21 8.51
N LYS A 60 -14.09 -3.38 9.04
CA LYS A 60 -15.47 -3.71 9.37
C LYS A 60 -15.73 -3.38 10.84
N LEU A 61 -16.52 -2.34 11.10
CA LEU A 61 -16.92 -1.93 12.44
C LEU A 61 -18.42 -2.07 12.56
N LYS A 62 -18.87 -2.84 13.56
CA LYS A 62 -20.29 -3.17 13.76
C LYS A 62 -20.92 -3.73 12.47
N ARG A 63 -21.84 -2.99 11.84
CA ARG A 63 -22.53 -3.35 10.58
C ARG A 63 -22.05 -2.56 9.38
N GLU A 64 -21.03 -1.72 9.53
CA GLU A 64 -20.54 -0.81 8.49
C GLU A 64 -19.13 -1.19 8.03
N VAL A 65 -18.87 -0.92 6.75
CA VAL A 65 -17.57 -1.12 6.12
C VAL A 65 -17.02 0.23 5.73
N ASN A 66 -15.93 0.63 6.35
CA ASN A 66 -15.25 1.89 6.08
C ASN A 66 -14.06 1.61 5.18
N LYS A 67 -14.08 2.18 3.97
CA LYS A 67 -13.10 1.97 2.91
C LYS A 67 -12.20 3.18 2.77
N PHE A 68 -10.94 2.93 2.45
CA PHE A 68 -9.91 3.95 2.29
C PHE A 68 -9.09 3.63 1.02
N GLY A 69 -9.13 4.53 0.05
CA GLY A 69 -8.24 4.55 -1.10
C GLY A 69 -7.01 5.44 -0.89
N MET A 70 -6.00 5.27 -1.74
CA MET A 70 -4.87 6.21 -1.81
C MET A 70 -5.38 7.57 -2.29
N GLY A 71 -5.14 8.63 -1.51
CA GLY A 71 -5.54 10.00 -1.85
C GLY A 71 -7.00 10.36 -1.55
N GLU A 72 -7.81 9.45 -1.00
CA GLU A 72 -9.17 9.78 -0.55
C GLU A 72 -9.14 10.53 0.79
N GLN A 73 -9.53 11.81 0.78
CA GLN A 73 -9.62 12.66 1.98
C GLN A 73 -11.07 12.94 2.41
N SER A 74 -12.06 12.32 1.77
CA SER A 74 -13.49 12.59 1.97
C SER A 74 -14.09 12.00 3.25
N HIS A 75 -13.28 11.40 4.13
CA HIS A 75 -13.79 10.79 5.35
C HIS A 75 -14.11 11.86 6.42
N PRO A 76 -15.25 11.81 7.12
CA PRO A 76 -15.60 12.80 8.16
C PRO A 76 -14.58 12.89 9.32
N GLN A 77 -13.81 11.82 9.53
CA GLN A 77 -12.76 11.73 10.56
C GLN A 77 -11.34 11.89 10.03
N THR A 78 -11.15 12.42 8.81
CA THR A 78 -9.83 12.57 8.18
C THR A 78 -8.80 13.19 9.13
N GLU A 79 -9.10 14.33 9.76
CA GLU A 79 -8.17 14.98 10.70
C GLU A 79 -7.75 14.09 11.87
N GLN A 80 -8.69 13.37 12.48
CA GLN A 80 -8.42 12.46 13.59
C GLN A 80 -7.55 11.28 13.15
N ILE A 81 -7.79 10.77 11.95
CA ILE A 81 -7.03 9.65 11.38
C ILE A 81 -5.57 10.08 11.14
N TYR A 82 -5.35 11.24 10.52
CA TYR A 82 -4.00 11.73 10.25
C TYR A 82 -3.26 12.15 11.54
N ALA A 83 -3.95 12.74 12.51
CA ALA A 83 -3.38 12.97 13.84
C ALA A 83 -2.92 11.65 14.48
N LYS A 84 -3.77 10.60 14.41
CA LYS A 84 -3.41 9.28 14.94
C LYS A 84 -2.25 8.64 14.19
N LEU A 85 -2.14 8.81 12.88
CA LEU A 85 -0.99 8.36 12.10
C LEU A 85 0.30 9.02 12.58
N GLY A 86 0.30 10.34 12.83
CA GLY A 86 1.44 11.05 13.37
C GLY A 86 1.87 10.52 14.75
N GLU A 87 0.91 10.24 15.64
CA GLU A 87 1.19 9.60 16.92
C GLU A 87 1.81 8.22 16.76
N LEU A 88 1.22 7.37 15.89
CA LEU A 88 1.72 6.03 15.62
C LEU A 88 3.14 6.06 15.06
N MET A 89 3.40 6.97 14.12
CA MET A 89 4.72 7.18 13.52
C MET A 89 5.78 7.49 14.57
N LYS A 90 5.50 8.44 15.47
CA LYS A 90 6.41 8.79 16.54
C LYS A 90 6.66 7.59 17.47
N MET A 91 5.59 6.95 17.92
CA MET A 91 5.66 5.81 18.84
C MET A 91 6.46 4.62 18.28
N ILE A 92 6.24 4.25 17.02
CA ILE A 92 6.96 3.10 16.45
C ILE A 92 8.42 3.44 16.13
N ARG A 93 8.73 4.69 15.77
CA ARG A 93 10.11 5.15 15.58
C ARG A 93 10.90 5.08 16.89
N GLU A 94 10.30 5.51 18.00
CA GLU A 94 10.87 5.37 19.35
C GLU A 94 11.08 3.89 19.74
N ALA A 95 10.23 2.99 19.22
CA ALA A 95 10.36 1.54 19.38
C ALA A 95 11.34 0.88 18.38
N GLY A 96 12.04 1.65 17.54
CA GLY A 96 13.07 1.16 16.61
C GLY A 96 12.60 0.84 15.19
N TYR A 97 11.40 1.26 14.79
CA TYR A 97 10.96 1.16 13.39
C TYR A 97 11.79 2.08 12.49
N VAL A 98 12.33 1.51 11.42
CA VAL A 98 13.00 2.23 10.33
C VAL A 98 12.19 2.01 9.04
N PRO A 99 11.73 3.08 8.36
CA PRO A 99 11.02 2.96 7.10
C PRO A 99 11.87 2.31 6.01
N ASP A 100 11.29 1.37 5.27
CA ASP A 100 11.92 0.80 4.08
C ASP A 100 11.39 1.48 2.82
N THR A 101 12.12 2.51 2.36
CA THR A 101 11.75 3.33 1.19
C THR A 101 11.86 2.59 -0.14
N SER A 102 12.44 1.39 -0.18
CA SER A 102 12.47 0.54 -1.38
C SER A 102 11.07 0.11 -1.84
N TYR A 103 10.08 0.14 -0.94
CA TYR A 103 8.68 -0.14 -1.27
C TYR A 103 7.93 1.05 -1.90
N SER A 104 8.56 2.22 -2.00
CA SER A 104 8.06 3.38 -2.74
C SER A 104 8.77 3.48 -4.10
N LEU A 105 8.21 2.81 -5.11
CA LEU A 105 8.78 2.69 -6.46
C LEU A 105 8.67 3.98 -7.31
N GLN A 106 8.41 5.13 -6.70
CA GLN A 106 8.45 6.42 -7.37
C GLN A 106 9.86 7.01 -7.26
N ASP A 107 10.35 7.58 -8.36
CA ASP A 107 11.62 8.29 -8.40
C ASP A 107 11.46 9.70 -7.80
N THR A 108 11.26 9.75 -6.50
CA THR A 108 11.19 10.97 -5.69
C THR A 108 12.28 10.95 -4.63
N ASP A 109 12.50 12.09 -3.97
CA ASP A 109 13.40 12.14 -2.82
C ASP A 109 12.95 11.20 -1.69
N GLU A 110 13.88 10.88 -0.78
CA GLU A 110 13.64 9.96 0.34
C GLU A 110 12.51 10.45 1.26
N GLU A 111 12.40 11.77 1.47
CA GLU A 111 11.34 12.37 2.28
C GLU A 111 9.95 12.16 1.67
N GLN A 112 9.79 12.38 0.35
CA GLN A 112 8.54 12.13 -0.34
C GLN A 112 8.23 10.63 -0.42
N LYS A 113 9.25 9.77 -0.56
CA LYS A 113 9.05 8.31 -0.51
C LYS A 113 8.50 7.88 0.83
N GLU A 114 9.07 8.37 1.93
CA GLU A 114 8.56 8.09 3.26
C GLU A 114 7.14 8.65 3.45
N HIS A 115 6.89 9.88 3.02
CA HIS A 115 5.55 10.48 3.08
C HIS A 115 4.52 9.62 2.35
N ASN A 116 4.86 9.11 1.17
CA ASN A 116 4.00 8.22 0.39
C ASN A 116 3.71 6.90 1.12
N LEU A 117 4.70 6.30 1.80
CA LEU A 117 4.52 5.11 2.62
C LEU A 117 3.52 5.34 3.75
N TRP A 118 3.57 6.51 4.40
CA TRP A 118 2.62 6.89 5.46
C TRP A 118 1.20 7.11 4.95
N ASN A 119 1.04 7.46 3.68
CA ASN A 119 -0.25 7.60 3.00
C ASN A 119 -0.80 6.28 2.41
N HIS A 120 -0.17 5.14 2.71
CA HIS A 120 -0.73 3.84 2.35
C HIS A 120 -2.08 3.63 3.05
N SER A 121 -3.08 3.25 2.26
CA SER A 121 -4.46 3.00 2.72
C SER A 121 -4.56 2.06 3.93
N GLU A 122 -3.61 1.14 4.05
CA GLU A 122 -3.48 0.16 5.12
C GLU A 122 -3.29 0.87 6.46
N ARG A 123 -2.37 1.84 6.51
CA ARG A 123 -2.07 2.62 7.72
C ARG A 123 -3.24 3.49 8.10
N ILE A 124 -3.87 4.14 7.11
CA ILE A 124 -5.08 4.96 7.29
C ILE A 124 -6.19 4.11 7.91
N ALA A 125 -6.46 2.93 7.33
CA ALA A 125 -7.45 1.98 7.84
C ALA A 125 -7.10 1.50 9.27
N LEU A 126 -5.83 1.23 9.56
CA LEU A 126 -5.38 0.86 10.89
C LEU A 126 -5.62 1.98 11.92
N ALA A 127 -5.24 3.22 11.60
CA ALA A 127 -5.45 4.38 12.46
C ALA A 127 -6.95 4.59 12.74
N PHE A 128 -7.79 4.57 11.70
CA PHE A 128 -9.23 4.61 11.83
C PHE A 128 -9.77 3.48 12.73
N GLY A 129 -9.27 2.25 12.52
CA GLY A 129 -9.63 1.09 13.31
C GLY A 129 -9.29 1.28 14.79
N LEU A 130 -8.11 1.80 15.11
CA LEU A 130 -7.67 2.05 16.49
C LEU A 130 -8.48 3.14 17.20
N ILE A 131 -8.88 4.20 16.48
CA ILE A 131 -9.73 5.28 17.02
C ILE A 131 -11.12 4.76 17.37
N ASN A 132 -11.72 3.97 16.48
CA ASN A 132 -13.13 3.61 16.56
C ASN A 132 -13.41 2.25 17.20
N THR A 133 -12.40 1.63 17.84
CA THR A 133 -12.55 0.36 18.56
C THR A 133 -12.05 0.47 20.00
N PRO A 134 -12.77 -0.13 20.98
CA PRO A 134 -12.38 -0.07 22.39
C PRO A 134 -10.95 -0.60 22.63
N GLN A 135 -10.26 -0.02 23.61
CA GLN A 135 -8.94 -0.50 24.01
C GLN A 135 -8.97 -2.00 24.37
N GLY A 136 -7.93 -2.73 23.99
CA GLY A 136 -7.85 -4.19 24.18
C GLY A 136 -8.61 -5.04 23.16
N SER A 137 -9.58 -4.48 22.42
CA SER A 137 -10.27 -5.22 21.36
C SER A 137 -9.38 -5.42 20.11
N PRO A 138 -9.56 -6.49 19.33
CA PRO A 138 -8.77 -6.71 18.12
C PRO A 138 -9.20 -5.78 16.98
N VAL A 139 -8.23 -5.28 16.20
CA VAL A 139 -8.48 -4.50 14.99
C VAL A 139 -8.27 -5.39 13.77
N LYS A 140 -9.25 -5.43 12.85
CA LYS A 140 -9.18 -6.21 11.61
C LYS A 140 -9.17 -5.28 10.40
N VAL A 141 -8.07 -5.30 9.66
CA VAL A 141 -7.91 -4.54 8.41
C VAL A 141 -7.83 -5.52 7.24
N PHE A 142 -8.55 -5.22 6.17
CA PHE A 142 -8.56 -5.99 4.94
C PHE A 142 -8.02 -5.15 3.79
N LYS A 143 -7.35 -5.79 2.83
CA LYS A 143 -6.78 -5.17 1.64
C LYS A 143 -7.14 -6.00 0.40
N ASN A 144 -7.39 -5.34 -0.72
CA ASN A 144 -7.67 -6.00 -2.00
C ASN A 144 -6.44 -6.40 -2.82
N LEU A 145 -5.25 -5.92 -2.42
CA LEU A 145 -3.95 -6.20 -3.03
C LEU A 145 -3.00 -6.73 -1.96
N ARG A 146 -1.93 -7.41 -2.38
CA ARG A 146 -0.87 -7.81 -1.45
C ARG A 146 -0.29 -6.58 -0.74
N VAL A 147 -0.11 -6.67 0.57
CA VAL A 147 0.43 -5.57 1.36
C VAL A 147 1.95 -5.52 1.22
N CYS A 148 2.52 -4.31 1.20
CA CYS A 148 3.96 -4.15 1.11
C CYS A 148 4.69 -4.54 2.41
N GLY A 149 5.97 -4.89 2.30
CA GLY A 149 6.77 -5.34 3.44
C GLY A 149 6.88 -4.28 4.54
N ASP A 150 7.04 -3.02 4.16
CA ASP A 150 7.10 -1.91 5.12
C ASP A 150 5.78 -1.73 5.91
N CYS A 151 4.62 -1.91 5.27
CA CYS A 151 3.34 -1.93 5.98
C CYS A 151 3.22 -3.11 6.96
N HIS A 152 3.74 -4.29 6.62
CA HIS A 152 3.80 -5.42 7.57
C HIS A 152 4.65 -5.07 8.79
N SER A 153 5.81 -4.45 8.56
CA SER A 153 6.69 -3.96 9.64
C SER A 153 5.97 -2.97 10.54
N VAL A 154 5.27 -1.97 9.97
CA VAL A 154 4.49 -1.01 10.76
C VAL A 154 3.43 -1.71 11.60
N TYR A 155 2.65 -2.62 11.04
CA TYR A 155 1.61 -3.34 11.79
C TYR A 155 2.18 -4.12 12.98
N LYS A 156 3.36 -4.74 12.80
CA LYS A 156 4.06 -5.45 13.88
C LYS A 156 4.47 -4.50 15.01
N HIS A 157 5.10 -3.37 14.68
CA HIS A 157 5.53 -2.39 15.68
C HIS A 157 4.33 -1.76 16.39
N VAL A 158 3.29 -1.36 15.66
CA VAL A 158 2.07 -0.81 16.25
C VAL A 158 1.40 -1.82 17.17
N SER A 159 1.32 -3.09 16.78
CA SER A 159 0.73 -4.14 17.63
C SER A 159 1.48 -4.28 18.95
N ALA A 160 2.82 -4.22 18.91
CA ALA A 160 3.67 -4.30 20.09
C ALA A 160 3.52 -3.07 21.00
N VAL A 161 3.58 -1.86 20.45
CA VAL A 161 3.53 -0.61 21.24
C VAL A 161 2.14 -0.34 21.82
N VAL A 162 1.09 -0.60 21.05
CA VAL A 162 -0.30 -0.37 21.51
C VAL A 162 -0.82 -1.53 22.37
N GLY A 163 -0.14 -2.68 22.37
CA GLY A 163 -0.53 -3.85 23.14
C GLY A 163 -1.87 -4.45 22.67
N ARG A 164 -2.18 -4.35 21.37
CA ARG A 164 -3.44 -4.82 20.79
C ARG A 164 -3.20 -5.83 19.67
N LYS A 165 -4.09 -6.82 19.57
CA LYS A 165 -4.08 -7.78 18.47
C LYS A 165 -4.56 -7.09 17.20
N ILE A 166 -3.67 -6.97 16.21
CA ILE A 166 -3.99 -6.43 14.89
C ILE A 166 -3.97 -7.58 13.88
N ILE A 167 -5.03 -7.69 13.08
CA ILE A 167 -5.17 -8.73 12.06
C ILE A 167 -5.24 -8.01 10.71
N LEU A 168 -4.21 -8.20 9.91
CA LEU A 168 -4.17 -7.75 8.52
C LEU A 168 -4.50 -8.94 7.61
N ARG A 169 -5.41 -8.73 6.65
CA ARG A 169 -5.83 -9.74 5.67
C ARG A 169 -5.67 -9.17 4.27
N ASP A 170 -4.81 -9.79 3.48
CA ASP A 170 -4.60 -9.53 2.07
C ASP A 170 -4.71 -10.84 1.27
N PRO A 171 -4.77 -10.77 -0.09
CA PRO A 171 -4.84 -11.93 -0.97
C PRO A 171 -3.57 -12.78 -0.98
#